data_AF-A0AAU4VGZ0-F1
#
_entry.id   AF-A0AAU4VGZ0-F1
#
_cell.length_a   1.000
_cell.length_b   1.000
_cell.length_c   1.000
_cell.angle_alpha   90.00
_cell.angle_beta   90.00
_cell.angle_gamma   90.00
#
_symmetry.space_group_name_H-M   'P 1'
#
loop_
_entity.id
_entity.type
_entity.pdbx_description
1 polymer ?
#
loop_
_entity_poly.entity_id
_entity_poly.type
_entity_poly.pdbx_seq_one_letter_code
_entity_poly.pdbx_strand_id
1 'polypeptide(L)'
;MAEDAVPYRYGQYMVTDDELAGWTVYRARFDNKILGIEGPCPNCRHPTKLNVDRSVVARGQSGRKPALAPSERMTRICECACEELHASADAGEPVKTCGSWWLVTMPLDPDADPPVRAATDASMLPALRAMQEVTATEEGTVRSSAEKWIAAVTALLGLFGLAGVLMGKDAFTGLSGWARLVGGVFTAAAVGGAAFAVVSAYKAAYGWPVEVDLGNDHLLTTWFHNRRERLKQAASQLGRAVVLALCSLGALTVAIGCIWFWPRSGPKEALVEVTRGNDAKVCGTLLSSKTDRELRIRRPNGDVETFGAADLRSVKTVGNCPS
;
A
#
# COMPACT_ATOMS: atom_id res chain seq x y z
N MET A 1 -59.54 14.00 14.71
CA MET A 1 -59.36 12.53 14.63
C MET A 1 -57.89 12.32 14.45
N ALA A 2 -57.21 11.65 15.38
CA ALA A 2 -55.79 11.35 15.20
C ALA A 2 -55.70 10.38 14.01
N GLU A 3 -55.11 10.83 12.90
CA GLU A 3 -54.68 9.92 11.84
C GLU A 3 -53.86 8.80 12.51
N ASP A 4 -54.21 7.55 12.21
CA ASP A 4 -53.53 6.39 12.76
C ASP A 4 -52.02 6.53 12.48
N ALA A 5 -51.24 6.68 13.56
CA ALA A 5 -49.81 6.89 13.45
C ALA A 5 -49.19 5.70 12.69
N VAL A 6 -48.62 5.97 11.51
CA VAL A 6 -48.01 4.93 10.68
C VAL A 6 -46.85 4.30 11.47
N PRO A 7 -46.88 3.00 11.75
CA PRO A 7 -45.87 2.35 12.57
C PRO A 7 -44.53 2.29 11.83
N TYR A 8 -43.45 2.46 12.57
CA TYR A 8 -42.10 2.18 12.11
C TYR A 8 -41.96 0.68 11.77
N ARG A 9 -41.48 0.37 10.57
CA ARG A 9 -41.22 -0.98 10.09
C ARG A 9 -39.87 -1.05 9.38
N TYR A 10 -38.86 -1.48 10.12
CA TYR A 10 -37.55 -1.78 9.54
C TYR A 10 -37.61 -3.06 8.70
N GLY A 11 -37.62 -2.93 7.37
CA GLY A 11 -37.74 -4.09 6.49
C GLY A 11 -37.92 -3.75 5.03
N GLN A 12 -37.77 -4.78 4.19
CA GLN A 12 -38.02 -4.66 2.76
C GLN A 12 -39.53 -4.51 2.50
N TYR A 13 -39.91 -3.47 1.77
CA TYR A 13 -41.23 -3.31 1.19
C TYR A 13 -41.19 -3.79 -0.26
N MET A 14 -42.08 -4.71 -0.62
CA MET A 14 -42.20 -5.18 -2.01
C MET A 14 -43.13 -4.23 -2.75
N VAL A 15 -42.56 -3.49 -3.70
CA VAL A 15 -43.26 -2.45 -4.46
C VAL A 15 -43.75 -2.97 -5.79
N THR A 16 -44.86 -2.43 -6.30
CA THR A 16 -45.33 -2.65 -7.68
C THR A 16 -45.04 -1.43 -8.57
N ASP A 17 -45.12 -1.61 -9.90
CA ASP A 17 -45.00 -0.50 -10.86
C ASP A 17 -46.09 0.57 -10.61
N ASP A 18 -47.32 0.17 -10.24
CA ASP A 18 -48.43 1.08 -9.93
C ASP A 18 -48.14 1.96 -8.71
N GLU A 19 -47.52 1.40 -7.66
CA GLU A 19 -47.12 2.16 -6.48
C GLU A 19 -46.00 3.17 -6.77
N LEU A 20 -45.24 2.94 -7.83
CA LEU A 20 -44.16 3.81 -8.28
C LEU A 20 -44.58 4.77 -9.40
N ALA A 21 -45.83 4.75 -9.86
CA ALA A 21 -46.30 5.60 -10.96
C ALA A 21 -46.15 7.11 -10.68
N GLY A 22 -46.15 7.52 -9.41
CA GLY A 22 -45.94 8.91 -8.98
C GLY A 22 -44.47 9.31 -8.80
N TRP A 23 -43.52 8.41 -9.07
CA TRP A 23 -42.09 8.68 -8.91
C TRP A 23 -41.50 9.32 -10.15
N THR A 24 -40.62 10.30 -9.95
CA THR A 24 -39.92 11.00 -11.02
C THR A 24 -38.41 10.92 -10.83
N VAL A 25 -37.68 11.11 -11.93
CA VAL A 25 -36.21 11.09 -11.98
C VAL A 25 -35.72 12.51 -12.24
N TYR A 26 -34.86 13.04 -11.37
CA TYR A 26 -34.19 14.31 -11.62
C TYR A 26 -32.78 14.08 -12.14
N ARG A 27 -32.41 14.83 -13.19
CA ARG A 27 -31.18 14.64 -13.96
C ARG A 27 -30.32 15.90 -13.96
N ALA A 28 -29.02 15.70 -14.12
CA ALA A 28 -28.05 16.78 -14.29
C ALA A 28 -28.27 17.49 -15.62
N ARG A 29 -28.24 18.83 -15.60
CA ARG A 29 -28.53 19.66 -16.77
C ARG A 29 -27.58 19.45 -17.95
N PHE A 30 -26.31 19.13 -17.70
CA PHE A 30 -25.27 19.14 -18.73
C PHE A 30 -25.05 17.79 -19.41
N ASP A 31 -25.15 16.68 -18.69
CA ASP A 31 -24.84 15.34 -19.20
C ASP A 31 -26.01 14.35 -19.04
N ASN A 32 -27.19 14.86 -18.68
CA ASN A 32 -28.45 14.12 -18.51
C ASN A 32 -28.34 12.92 -17.56
N LYS A 33 -27.33 12.92 -16.68
CA LYS A 33 -27.13 11.87 -15.69
C LYS A 33 -28.19 11.94 -14.62
N ILE A 34 -28.79 10.81 -14.29
CA ILE A 34 -29.66 10.66 -13.11
C ILE A 34 -28.89 11.09 -11.87
N LEU A 35 -29.42 12.09 -11.16
CA LEU A 35 -28.91 12.57 -9.86
C LEU A 35 -29.72 11.96 -8.71
N GLY A 36 -30.98 11.62 -8.97
CA GLY A 36 -31.78 10.81 -8.08
C GLY A 36 -33.24 10.76 -8.47
N ILE A 37 -34.06 10.35 -7.50
CA ILE A 37 -35.50 10.15 -7.69
C ILE A 37 -36.30 10.72 -6.51
N GLU A 38 -37.54 11.06 -6.77
CA GLU A 38 -38.47 11.55 -5.77
C GLU A 38 -39.89 11.05 -6.02
N GLY A 39 -40.64 10.81 -4.95
CA GLY A 39 -42.01 10.33 -5.00
C GLY A 39 -42.55 9.98 -3.61
N PRO A 40 -43.82 9.56 -3.51
CA PRO A 40 -44.40 9.13 -2.25
C PRO A 40 -43.84 7.78 -1.82
N CYS A 41 -43.46 7.64 -0.56
CA CYS A 41 -43.06 6.37 0.03
C CYS A 41 -44.18 5.33 -0.14
N PRO A 42 -43.93 4.13 -0.70
CA PRO A 42 -44.96 3.12 -0.90
C PRO A 42 -45.64 2.65 0.40
N ASN A 43 -44.90 2.68 1.53
CA ASN A 43 -45.40 2.28 2.84
C ASN A 43 -46.20 3.39 3.56
N CYS A 44 -45.61 4.58 3.73
CA CYS A 44 -46.25 5.67 4.51
C CYS A 44 -46.88 6.78 3.67
N ARG A 45 -46.72 6.75 2.35
CA ARG A 45 -47.20 7.76 1.38
C ARG A 45 -46.63 9.17 1.54
N HIS A 46 -45.77 9.41 2.53
CA HIS A 46 -45.06 10.68 2.68
C HIS A 46 -44.05 10.94 1.56
N PRO A 47 -43.83 12.20 1.16
CA PRO A 47 -42.79 12.56 0.20
C PRO A 47 -41.41 12.03 0.62
N THR A 48 -40.68 11.45 -0.31
CA THR A 48 -39.32 10.97 -0.11
C THR A 48 -38.47 11.34 -1.32
N LYS A 49 -37.22 11.73 -1.05
CA LYS A 49 -36.21 12.00 -2.05
C LYS A 49 -34.99 11.13 -1.80
N LEU A 50 -34.48 10.53 -2.86
CA LEU A 50 -33.26 9.74 -2.84
C LEU A 50 -32.23 10.38 -3.77
N ASN A 51 -31.04 10.65 -3.25
CA ASN A 51 -29.87 10.93 -4.08
C ASN A 51 -29.28 9.60 -4.57
N VAL A 52 -28.97 9.52 -5.85
CA VAL A 52 -28.42 8.30 -6.43
C VAL A 52 -26.91 8.46 -6.59
N ASP A 53 -26.18 7.75 -5.75
CA ASP A 53 -24.74 7.61 -5.93
C ASP A 53 -24.45 6.81 -7.20
N ARG A 54 -23.49 7.32 -7.96
CA ARG A 54 -23.07 6.76 -9.25
C ARG A 54 -21.63 6.39 -9.29
N SER A 55 -20.85 6.79 -8.31
CA SER A 55 -19.49 6.36 -8.14
C SER A 55 -19.22 5.99 -6.70
N VAL A 56 -18.21 5.14 -6.53
CA VAL A 56 -17.65 4.82 -5.21
C VAL A 56 -16.14 4.90 -5.30
N VAL A 57 -15.51 5.28 -4.20
CA VAL A 57 -14.05 5.18 -4.07
C VAL A 57 -13.69 3.75 -3.67
N ALA A 58 -13.23 2.96 -4.63
CA ALA A 58 -12.83 1.57 -4.41
C ALA A 58 -11.31 1.40 -4.40
N ARG A 59 -10.83 0.49 -3.55
CA ARG A 59 -9.41 0.12 -3.46
C ARG A 59 -9.03 -0.89 -4.55
N GLY A 60 -7.87 -0.69 -5.18
CA GLY A 60 -7.21 -1.73 -5.99
C GLY A 60 -7.86 -2.00 -7.35
N GLN A 61 -8.63 -1.05 -7.89
CA GLN A 61 -9.06 -1.08 -9.29
C GLN A 61 -8.00 -0.40 -10.14
N SER A 62 -7.43 -1.08 -11.14
CA SER A 62 -6.79 -0.35 -12.24
C SER A 62 -7.86 0.50 -12.87
N GLY A 63 -7.66 1.82 -12.99
CA GLY A 63 -8.62 2.80 -13.53
C GLY A 63 -8.99 2.61 -15.01
N ARG A 64 -8.87 1.39 -15.54
CA ARG A 64 -9.40 1.01 -16.83
C ARG A 64 -10.92 1.00 -16.69
N LYS A 65 -11.55 2.12 -17.09
CA LYS A 65 -12.98 2.18 -17.35
C LYS A 65 -13.33 0.99 -18.25
N PRO A 66 -14.13 0.01 -17.79
CA PRO A 66 -14.52 -1.09 -18.65
C PRO A 66 -15.21 -0.52 -19.90
N ALA A 67 -14.96 -1.14 -21.05
CA ALA A 67 -15.74 -0.86 -22.24
C ALA A 67 -17.17 -1.32 -21.94
N LEU A 68 -18.09 -0.37 -21.85
CA LEU A 68 -19.49 -0.59 -21.48
C LEU A 68 -20.17 -1.47 -22.55
N ALA A 69 -20.70 -2.62 -22.14
CA ALA A 69 -22.00 -3.01 -22.63
C ALA A 69 -23.01 -2.22 -21.79
N PRO A 70 -23.76 -1.25 -22.34
CA PRO A 70 -24.70 -0.48 -21.56
C PRO A 70 -25.82 -1.43 -21.13
N SER A 71 -25.95 -1.72 -19.83
CA SER A 71 -27.28 -2.04 -19.34
C SER A 71 -28.08 -0.75 -19.43
N GLU A 72 -29.24 -0.79 -20.09
CA GLU A 72 -30.10 0.39 -20.32
C GLU A 72 -30.83 0.85 -19.03
N ARG A 73 -30.39 0.37 -17.87
CA ARG A 73 -31.03 0.60 -16.58
C ARG A 73 -30.03 0.67 -15.42
N MET A 74 -30.50 1.25 -14.34
CA MET A 74 -29.82 1.42 -13.06
C MET A 74 -30.78 1.07 -11.92
N THR A 75 -30.43 0.04 -11.16
CA THR A 75 -31.18 -0.43 -10.00
C THR A 75 -30.58 0.16 -8.72
N ARG A 76 -31.41 0.57 -7.75
CA ARG A 76 -30.96 1.12 -6.45
C ARG A 76 -31.84 0.65 -5.30
N ILE A 77 -31.26 0.60 -4.10
CA ILE A 77 -32.01 0.50 -2.84
C ILE A 77 -32.51 1.92 -2.51
N CYS A 78 -33.81 2.04 -2.32
CA CYS A 78 -34.45 3.23 -1.77
C CYS A 78 -34.78 2.98 -0.33
N GLU A 79 -34.42 3.92 0.54
CA GLU A 79 -34.83 3.90 1.95
C GLU A 79 -35.75 5.09 2.17
N CYS A 80 -36.81 4.89 2.95
CA CYS A 80 -37.72 5.98 3.28
C CYS A 80 -36.95 7.08 4.02
N ALA A 81 -36.95 8.29 3.46
CA ALA A 81 -36.29 9.47 4.00
C ALA A 81 -37.32 10.57 4.32
N CYS A 82 -38.56 10.20 4.60
CA CYS A 82 -39.59 11.17 5.02
C CYS A 82 -39.25 11.77 6.39
N GLU A 83 -39.54 13.05 6.60
CA GLU A 83 -39.26 13.74 7.86
C GLU A 83 -40.38 13.63 8.91
N GLU A 84 -41.46 12.94 8.56
CA GLU A 84 -42.63 12.73 9.42
C GLU A 84 -42.32 11.78 10.59
N LEU A 85 -43.01 11.99 11.70
CA LEU A 85 -42.82 11.19 12.91
C LEU A 85 -43.58 9.86 12.81
N HIS A 86 -42.85 8.78 13.02
CA HIS A 86 -43.38 7.42 13.05
C HIS A 86 -43.26 6.82 14.46
N ALA A 87 -44.32 6.15 14.90
CA ALA A 87 -44.32 5.45 16.18
C ALA A 87 -43.36 4.25 16.12
N SER A 88 -42.33 4.25 16.98
CA SER A 88 -41.39 3.12 17.12
C SER A 88 -41.71 2.33 18.38
N ALA A 89 -41.94 1.04 18.24
CA ALA A 89 -42.14 0.14 19.37
C ALA A 89 -40.84 -0.06 20.18
N ASP A 90 -39.68 0.05 19.52
CA ASP A 90 -38.38 -0.33 20.09
C ASP A 90 -37.56 0.89 20.58
N ALA A 91 -37.74 2.06 19.98
CA ALA A 91 -36.90 3.23 20.25
C ALA A 91 -37.37 4.08 21.44
N GLY A 92 -38.57 3.83 21.98
CA GLY A 92 -39.17 4.64 23.05
C GLY A 92 -39.54 6.08 22.64
N GLU A 93 -38.98 6.57 21.54
CA GLU A 93 -39.20 7.89 20.96
C GLU A 93 -39.61 7.76 19.46
N PRO A 94 -40.43 8.69 18.95
CA PRO A 94 -40.80 8.69 17.53
C PRO A 94 -39.59 8.98 16.64
N VAL A 95 -39.52 8.31 15.49
CA VAL A 95 -38.41 8.41 14.54
C VAL A 95 -38.83 9.10 13.25
N LYS A 96 -37.91 9.85 12.62
CA LYS A 96 -38.14 10.57 11.34
C LYS A 96 -37.86 9.69 10.12
N THR A 97 -38.60 8.58 10.02
CA THR A 97 -38.63 7.66 8.86
C THR A 97 -39.58 6.52 9.19
N CYS A 98 -40.21 5.91 8.18
CA CYS A 98 -40.97 4.67 8.41
C CYS A 98 -40.06 3.43 8.49
N GLY A 99 -38.75 3.56 8.23
CA GLY A 99 -37.76 2.46 8.29
C GLY A 99 -37.81 1.46 7.12
N SER A 100 -38.77 1.61 6.21
CA SER A 100 -38.94 0.68 5.09
C SER A 100 -38.00 1.02 3.95
N TRP A 101 -37.54 -0.01 3.25
CA TRP A 101 -36.70 0.13 2.06
C TRP A 101 -37.22 -0.74 0.92
N TRP A 102 -37.01 -0.35 -0.33
CA TRP A 102 -37.46 -1.09 -1.51
C TRP A 102 -36.43 -0.99 -2.63
N LEU A 103 -36.58 -1.83 -3.65
CA LEU A 103 -35.72 -1.81 -4.83
C LEU A 103 -36.45 -1.14 -5.99
N VAL A 104 -35.76 -0.21 -6.64
CA VAL A 104 -36.26 0.45 -7.85
C VAL A 104 -35.28 0.29 -8.99
N THR A 105 -35.82 0.29 -10.20
CA THR A 105 -35.07 0.33 -11.46
C THR A 105 -35.40 1.62 -12.19
N MET A 106 -34.37 2.34 -12.60
CA MET A 106 -34.47 3.56 -13.41
C MET A 106 -33.89 3.27 -14.80
N PRO A 107 -34.68 3.39 -15.87
CA PRO A 107 -34.14 3.37 -17.22
C PRO A 107 -33.15 4.52 -17.43
N LEU A 108 -32.04 4.24 -18.10
CA LEU A 108 -31.06 5.28 -18.45
C LEU A 108 -31.57 6.17 -19.59
N ASP A 109 -32.40 5.60 -20.47
CA ASP A 109 -33.18 6.32 -21.47
C ASP A 109 -34.05 7.40 -20.78
N PRO A 110 -33.86 8.70 -21.11
CA PRO A 110 -34.66 9.77 -20.52
C PRO A 110 -36.13 9.74 -20.96
N ASP A 111 -36.46 9.11 -22.09
CA ASP A 111 -37.80 9.10 -22.66
C ASP A 111 -38.62 7.87 -22.21
N ALA A 112 -38.05 7.04 -21.32
CA ALA A 112 -38.72 5.86 -20.81
C ALA A 112 -39.91 6.19 -19.90
N ASP A 113 -41.03 5.53 -20.16
CA ASP A 113 -42.28 5.64 -19.40
C ASP A 113 -42.71 4.24 -18.88
N PRO A 114 -42.87 4.03 -17.56
CA PRO A 114 -42.61 4.99 -16.48
C PRO A 114 -41.11 5.17 -16.18
N PRO A 115 -40.70 6.34 -15.63
CA PRO A 115 -39.29 6.66 -15.39
C PRO A 115 -38.68 5.92 -14.18
N VAL A 116 -39.51 5.33 -13.32
CA VAL A 116 -39.12 4.50 -12.18
C VAL A 116 -40.00 3.26 -12.14
N ARG A 117 -39.39 2.09 -11.96
CA ARG A 117 -40.06 0.78 -11.97
C ARG A 117 -39.68 -0.06 -10.76
N ALA A 118 -40.52 -1.01 -10.39
CA ALA A 118 -40.18 -2.00 -9.38
C ALA A 118 -39.02 -2.85 -9.90
N ALA A 119 -38.01 -3.10 -9.06
CA ALA A 119 -36.92 -3.97 -9.48
C ALA A 119 -37.41 -5.42 -9.59
N THR A 120 -37.25 -6.01 -10.76
CA THR A 120 -37.62 -7.41 -11.03
C THR A 120 -36.49 -8.39 -10.75
N ASP A 121 -35.26 -7.89 -10.59
CA ASP A 121 -34.07 -8.71 -10.41
C ASP A 121 -33.54 -8.65 -8.97
N ALA A 122 -33.98 -9.60 -8.16
CA ALA A 122 -33.51 -9.74 -6.78
C ALA A 122 -32.02 -10.10 -6.66
N SER A 123 -31.38 -10.57 -7.73
CA SER A 123 -29.95 -10.94 -7.71
C SER A 123 -29.03 -9.73 -7.56
N MET A 124 -29.54 -8.51 -7.78
CA MET A 124 -28.82 -7.25 -7.61
C MET A 124 -28.61 -6.87 -6.14
N LEU A 125 -29.43 -7.39 -5.22
CA LEU A 125 -29.46 -6.96 -3.82
C LEU A 125 -28.09 -7.06 -3.12
N PRO A 126 -27.29 -8.15 -3.25
CA PRO A 126 -25.97 -8.24 -2.64
C PRO A 126 -25.00 -7.17 -3.15
N ALA A 127 -25.04 -6.85 -4.44
CA ALA A 127 -24.18 -5.82 -5.04
C ALA A 127 -24.56 -4.42 -4.54
N LEU A 128 -25.86 -4.14 -4.43
CA LEU A 128 -26.38 -2.88 -3.91
C LEU A 128 -26.04 -2.67 -2.43
N ARG A 129 -26.19 -3.71 -1.60
CA ARG A 129 -25.80 -3.66 -0.18
C ARG A 129 -24.31 -3.44 -0.01
N ALA A 130 -23.48 -4.12 -0.81
CA ALA A 130 -22.04 -3.90 -0.80
C ALA A 130 -21.66 -2.47 -1.23
N MET A 131 -22.42 -1.87 -2.15
CA MET A 131 -22.24 -0.47 -2.53
C MET A 131 -22.58 0.47 -1.36
N GLN A 132 -23.75 0.31 -0.73
CA GLN A 132 -24.14 1.13 0.44
C GLN A 132 -23.10 1.04 1.58
N GLU A 133 -22.59 -0.16 1.88
CA GLU A 133 -21.56 -0.37 2.90
C GLU A 133 -20.25 0.37 2.57
N VAL A 134 -19.85 0.36 1.30
CA VAL A 134 -18.66 1.08 0.85
C VAL A 134 -18.89 2.59 0.93
N THR A 135 -19.99 3.11 0.39
CA THR A 135 -20.34 4.53 0.42
C THR A 135 -20.37 5.07 1.85
N ALA A 136 -20.95 4.33 2.80
CA ALA A 136 -21.03 4.73 4.21
C ALA A 136 -19.66 4.84 4.90
N THR A 137 -18.62 4.23 4.35
CA THR A 137 -17.28 4.15 4.98
C THR A 137 -16.16 4.78 4.15
N GLU A 138 -16.46 5.45 3.03
CA GLU A 138 -15.44 5.90 2.08
C GLU A 138 -14.41 6.86 2.68
N GLU A 139 -14.87 7.92 3.34
CA GLU A 139 -13.99 8.95 3.88
C GLU A 139 -13.02 8.38 4.92
N GLY A 140 -13.55 7.61 5.87
CA GLY A 140 -12.76 6.93 6.90
C GLY A 140 -11.79 5.91 6.29
N THR A 141 -12.23 5.21 5.25
CA THR A 141 -11.43 4.22 4.52
C THR A 141 -10.28 4.87 3.75
N VAL A 142 -10.50 6.01 3.09
CA VAL A 142 -9.45 6.73 2.36
C VAL A 142 -8.41 7.29 3.32
N ARG A 143 -8.85 7.94 4.40
CA ARG A 143 -7.96 8.46 5.45
C ARG A 143 -7.13 7.36 6.08
N SER A 144 -7.77 6.26 6.48
CA SER A 144 -7.09 5.10 7.06
C SER A 144 -6.05 4.53 6.07
N SER A 145 -6.38 4.41 4.78
CA SER A 145 -5.41 4.00 3.77
C SER A 145 -4.20 4.93 3.69
N ALA A 146 -4.42 6.24 3.68
CA ALA A 146 -3.34 7.23 3.61
C ALA A 146 -2.40 7.13 4.83
N GLU A 147 -2.95 7.03 6.04
CA GLU A 147 -2.18 6.84 7.27
C GLU A 147 -1.30 5.58 7.22
N LYS A 148 -1.81 4.49 6.64
CA LYS A 148 -1.05 3.25 6.48
C LYS A 148 0.06 3.38 5.43
N TRP A 149 -0.20 4.06 4.31
CA TRP A 149 0.85 4.34 3.31
C TRP A 149 1.99 5.19 3.88
N ILE A 150 1.70 6.15 4.77
CA ILE A 150 2.74 6.91 5.49
C ILE A 150 3.63 5.96 6.29
N ALA A 151 3.05 5.00 7.02
CA ALA A 151 3.82 4.00 7.77
C ALA A 151 4.71 3.14 6.85
N ALA A 152 4.22 2.76 5.67
CA ALA A 152 5.00 2.04 4.66
C ALA A 152 6.21 2.85 4.18
N VAL A 153 6.01 4.12 3.84
CA VAL A 153 7.08 5.02 3.38
C VAL A 153 8.12 5.21 4.49
N THR A 154 7.70 5.42 5.73
CA THR A 154 8.60 5.52 6.88
C THR A 154 9.43 4.25 7.07
N ALA A 155 8.81 3.07 6.93
CA ALA A 155 9.52 1.79 7.00
C ALA A 155 10.58 1.65 5.90
N LEU A 156 10.26 2.08 4.66
CA LEU A 156 11.23 2.09 3.56
C LEU A 156 12.39 3.05 3.83
N LEU A 157 12.13 4.25 4.32
CA LEU A 157 13.18 5.21 4.68
C LEU A 157 14.08 4.65 5.79
N GLY A 158 13.50 4.00 6.81
CA GLY A 158 14.26 3.31 7.86
C GLY A 158 15.13 2.18 7.31
N LEU A 159 14.60 1.39 6.38
CA LEU A 159 15.35 0.32 5.71
C LEU A 159 16.54 0.87 4.92
N PHE A 160 16.36 1.93 4.13
CA PHE A 160 17.46 2.56 3.40
C PHE A 160 18.48 3.22 4.33
N GLY A 161 18.04 3.84 5.43
CA GLY A 161 18.93 4.38 6.45
C GLY A 161 19.82 3.30 7.07
N LEU A 162 19.23 2.16 7.46
CA LEU A 162 19.97 1.02 8.01
C LEU A 162 20.92 0.38 6.98
N ALA A 163 20.47 0.25 5.73
CA ALA A 163 21.33 -0.22 4.64
C ALA A 163 22.54 0.69 4.43
N GLY A 164 22.36 2.02 4.50
CA GLY A 164 23.44 3.00 4.38
C GLY A 164 24.49 2.85 5.48
N VAL A 165 24.06 2.61 6.73
CA VAL A 165 24.96 2.36 7.86
C VAL A 165 25.75 1.06 7.65
N LEU A 166 25.10 -0.01 7.21
CA LEU A 166 25.74 -1.30 6.95
C LEU A 166 26.70 -1.24 5.75
N MET A 167 26.43 -0.37 4.77
CA MET A 167 27.28 -0.16 3.61
C MET A 167 28.39 0.88 3.82
N GLY A 168 28.61 1.32 5.06
CA GLY A 168 29.70 2.23 5.39
C GLY A 168 31.05 1.72 4.84
N LYS A 169 31.88 2.64 4.34
CA LYS A 169 33.19 2.34 3.73
C LYS A 169 33.99 1.31 4.54
N ASP A 170 33.95 1.45 5.86
CA ASP A 170 34.75 0.66 6.79
C ASP A 170 34.22 -0.76 7.02
N ALA A 171 32.97 -1.05 6.64
CA ALA A 171 32.44 -2.41 6.65
C ALA A 171 33.10 -3.28 5.55
N PHE A 172 33.58 -2.66 4.47
CA PHE A 172 34.18 -3.34 3.32
C PHE A 172 35.70 -3.21 3.22
N THR A 173 36.35 -2.42 4.09
CA THR A 173 37.81 -2.32 4.12
C THR A 173 38.42 -3.66 4.52
N GLY A 174 39.49 -4.08 3.82
CA GLY A 174 40.18 -5.35 4.08
C GLY A 174 39.50 -6.62 3.54
N LEU A 175 38.29 -6.54 2.99
CA LEU A 175 37.68 -7.67 2.26
C LEU A 175 38.28 -7.84 0.87
N SER A 176 38.41 -9.08 0.40
CA SER A 176 38.81 -9.39 -0.97
C SER A 176 37.77 -8.87 -1.96
N GLY A 177 38.17 -8.62 -3.21
CA GLY A 177 37.25 -8.11 -4.25
C GLY A 177 36.02 -8.99 -4.43
N TRP A 178 36.20 -10.32 -4.36
CA TRP A 178 35.10 -11.28 -4.44
C TRP A 178 34.14 -11.20 -3.25
N ALA A 179 34.67 -11.09 -2.03
CA ALA A 179 33.85 -11.00 -0.83
C ALA A 179 33.02 -9.71 -0.79
N ARG A 180 33.58 -8.60 -1.28
CA ARG A 180 32.85 -7.33 -1.45
C ARG A 180 31.72 -7.46 -2.45
N LEU A 181 31.97 -8.13 -3.58
CA LEU A 181 30.96 -8.34 -4.61
C LEU A 181 29.82 -9.21 -4.08
N VAL A 182 30.14 -10.35 -3.45
CA VAL A 182 29.14 -11.25 -2.86
C VAL A 182 28.34 -10.53 -1.76
N GLY A 183 29.01 -9.90 -0.80
CA GLY A 183 28.35 -9.14 0.27
C GLY A 183 27.45 -8.03 -0.29
N GLY A 184 27.94 -7.25 -1.26
CA GLY A 184 27.18 -6.20 -1.91
C GLY A 184 25.93 -6.71 -2.63
N VAL A 185 26.03 -7.82 -3.37
CA VAL A 185 24.89 -8.45 -4.07
C VAL A 185 23.85 -8.95 -3.07
N PHE A 186 24.25 -9.65 -2.00
CA PHE A 186 23.30 -10.12 -0.98
C PHE A 186 22.64 -8.97 -0.22
N THR A 187 23.38 -7.91 0.12
CA THR A 187 22.78 -6.72 0.74
C THR A 187 21.81 -6.03 -0.21
N ALA A 188 22.17 -5.85 -1.49
CA ALA A 188 21.28 -5.24 -2.48
C ALA A 188 20.00 -6.09 -2.70
N ALA A 189 20.14 -7.41 -2.79
CA ALA A 189 19.01 -8.33 -2.90
C ALA A 189 18.12 -8.30 -1.65
N ALA A 190 18.70 -8.22 -0.45
CA ALA A 190 17.94 -8.06 0.79
C ALA A 190 17.18 -6.73 0.81
N VAL A 191 17.84 -5.60 0.57
CA VAL A 191 17.18 -4.29 0.61
C VAL A 191 16.09 -4.19 -0.46
N GLY A 192 16.39 -4.61 -1.69
CA GLY A 192 15.42 -4.63 -2.78
C GLY A 192 14.23 -5.57 -2.50
N GLY A 193 14.51 -6.76 -1.97
CA GLY A 193 13.49 -7.74 -1.58
C GLY A 193 12.58 -7.23 -0.47
N ALA A 194 13.13 -6.67 0.60
CA ALA A 194 12.36 -6.06 1.68
C ALA A 194 11.52 -4.87 1.18
N ALA A 195 12.08 -3.99 0.36
CA ALA A 195 11.35 -2.86 -0.20
C ALA A 195 10.17 -3.34 -1.06
N PHE A 196 10.40 -4.31 -1.95
CA PHE A 196 9.35 -4.90 -2.77
C PHE A 196 8.29 -5.62 -1.92
N ALA A 197 8.70 -6.32 -0.86
CA ALA A 197 7.78 -6.99 0.06
C ALA A 197 6.88 -5.99 0.78
N VAL A 198 7.43 -4.88 1.29
CA VAL A 198 6.66 -3.79 1.91
C VAL A 198 5.67 -3.21 0.92
N VAL A 199 6.13 -2.76 -0.26
CA VAL A 199 5.25 -2.16 -1.27
C VAL A 199 4.14 -3.14 -1.70
N SER A 200 4.48 -4.41 -1.92
CA SER A 200 3.52 -5.42 -2.33
C SER A 200 2.50 -5.74 -1.24
N ALA A 201 2.93 -5.85 0.03
CA ALA A 201 2.04 -6.10 1.15
C ALA A 201 1.06 -4.95 1.36
N TYR A 202 1.54 -3.70 1.33
CA TYR A 202 0.67 -2.53 1.47
C TYR A 202 -0.26 -2.35 0.27
N LYS A 203 0.23 -2.58 -0.96
CA LYS A 203 -0.62 -2.58 -2.15
C LYS A 203 -1.69 -3.67 -2.10
N ALA A 204 -1.38 -4.85 -1.58
CA ALA A 204 -2.35 -5.94 -1.43
C ALA A 204 -3.39 -5.65 -0.33
N ALA A 205 -2.96 -5.06 0.80
CA ALA A 205 -3.83 -4.78 1.94
C ALA A 205 -4.74 -3.56 1.71
N TYR A 206 -4.20 -2.48 1.14
CA TYR A 206 -4.89 -1.19 1.06
C TYR A 206 -5.19 -0.74 -0.36
N GLY A 207 -4.49 -1.28 -1.36
CA GLY A 207 -4.64 -0.85 -2.76
C GLY A 207 -4.40 0.64 -2.97
N TRP A 208 -4.74 1.10 -4.17
CA TRP A 208 -4.86 2.53 -4.49
C TRP A 208 -6.33 2.92 -4.50
N PRO A 209 -6.70 4.07 -3.91
CA PRO A 209 -8.06 4.59 -4.04
C PRO A 209 -8.28 5.02 -5.49
N VAL A 210 -9.35 4.51 -6.10
CA VAL A 210 -9.76 4.88 -7.46
C VAL A 210 -11.27 5.06 -7.44
N GLU A 211 -11.73 6.15 -8.03
CA GLU A 211 -13.15 6.37 -8.27
C GLU A 211 -13.65 5.41 -9.36
N VAL A 212 -14.70 4.66 -9.06
CA VAL A 212 -15.31 3.69 -9.97
C VAL A 212 -16.74 4.09 -10.26
N ASP A 213 -17.06 4.22 -11.54
CA ASP A 213 -18.43 4.45 -12.02
C ASP A 213 -19.27 3.17 -11.88
N LEU A 214 -20.41 3.30 -11.21
CA LEU A 214 -21.46 2.31 -10.96
C LEU A 214 -22.80 2.77 -11.53
N GLY A 215 -22.79 3.66 -12.53
CA GLY A 215 -23.98 4.30 -13.08
C GLY A 215 -24.97 3.37 -13.78
N ASN A 216 -24.72 2.07 -13.88
CA ASN A 216 -25.64 1.09 -14.44
C ASN A 216 -25.46 -0.30 -13.78
N ASP A 217 -26.43 -1.20 -14.00
CA ASP A 217 -26.46 -2.53 -13.39
C ASP A 217 -25.27 -3.41 -13.79
N HIS A 218 -24.85 -3.33 -15.06
CA HIS A 218 -23.71 -4.10 -15.56
C HIS A 218 -22.39 -3.68 -14.87
N LEU A 219 -22.17 -2.38 -14.70
CA LEU A 219 -21.02 -1.83 -13.98
C LEU A 219 -21.04 -2.22 -12.51
N LEU A 220 -22.21 -2.13 -11.87
CA LEU A 220 -22.38 -2.49 -10.46
C LEU A 220 -22.10 -3.98 -10.21
N THR A 221 -22.66 -4.87 -11.03
CA THR A 221 -22.43 -6.32 -10.91
C THR A 221 -20.98 -6.67 -11.23
N THR A 222 -20.40 -6.11 -12.30
CA THR A 222 -18.99 -6.31 -12.66
C THR A 222 -18.07 -5.83 -11.54
N TRP A 223 -18.34 -4.66 -10.95
CA TRP A 223 -17.62 -4.15 -9.79
C TRP A 223 -17.71 -5.13 -8.61
N PHE A 224 -18.90 -5.64 -8.32
CA PHE A 224 -19.15 -6.57 -7.21
C PHE A 224 -18.39 -7.90 -7.39
N HIS A 225 -18.44 -8.48 -8.59
CA HIS A 225 -17.67 -9.69 -8.91
C HIS A 225 -16.15 -9.45 -8.80
N ASN A 226 -15.65 -8.37 -9.41
CA ASN A 226 -14.24 -8.00 -9.34
C ASN A 226 -13.78 -7.71 -7.91
N ARG A 227 -14.65 -7.15 -7.05
CA ARG A 227 -14.38 -6.95 -5.63
C ARG A 227 -14.14 -8.28 -4.92
N ARG A 228 -15.02 -9.28 -5.15
CA ARG A 228 -14.89 -10.61 -4.53
C ARG A 228 -13.63 -11.36 -5.00
N GLU A 229 -13.32 -11.30 -6.28
CA GLU A 229 -12.11 -11.92 -6.82
C GLU A 229 -10.84 -11.27 -6.28
N ARG A 230 -10.83 -9.95 -6.14
CA ARG A 230 -9.68 -9.24 -5.57
C ARG A 230 -9.42 -9.58 -4.12
N LEU A 231 -10.43 -9.83 -3.29
CA LEU A 231 -10.19 -10.29 -1.92
C LEU A 231 -9.39 -11.60 -1.89
N LYS A 232 -9.67 -12.52 -2.83
CA LYS A 232 -8.90 -13.76 -2.98
C LYS A 232 -7.48 -13.49 -3.50
N GLN A 233 -7.35 -12.64 -4.51
CA GLN A 233 -6.04 -12.28 -5.07
C GLN A 233 -5.16 -11.55 -4.05
N ALA A 234 -5.72 -10.64 -3.27
CA ALA A 234 -5.03 -9.91 -2.21
C ALA A 234 -4.44 -10.85 -1.16
N ALA A 235 -5.20 -11.85 -0.72
CA ALA A 235 -4.69 -12.87 0.20
C ALA A 235 -3.49 -13.63 -0.39
N SER A 236 -3.55 -14.02 -1.67
CA SER A 236 -2.43 -14.70 -2.34
C SER A 236 -1.20 -13.80 -2.53
N GLN A 237 -1.40 -12.52 -2.84
CA GLN A 237 -0.32 -11.54 -2.99
C GLN A 237 0.35 -11.25 -1.65
N LEU A 238 -0.43 -11.17 -0.57
CA LEU A 238 0.08 -11.03 0.79
C LEU A 238 0.95 -12.24 1.17
N GLY A 239 0.51 -13.46 0.87
CA GLY A 239 1.33 -14.66 1.08
C GLY A 239 2.68 -14.61 0.36
N ARG A 240 2.69 -14.17 -0.92
CA ARG A 240 3.95 -13.98 -1.68
C ARG A 240 4.83 -12.89 -1.08
N ALA A 241 4.25 -11.79 -0.62
CA ALA A 241 4.99 -10.71 0.03
C ALA A 241 5.65 -11.18 1.34
N VAL A 242 4.96 -12.01 2.14
CA VAL A 242 5.53 -12.63 3.35
C VAL A 242 6.70 -13.53 3.01
N VAL A 243 6.56 -14.41 2.01
CA VAL A 243 7.68 -15.28 1.58
C VAL A 243 8.87 -14.45 1.13
N LEU A 244 8.64 -13.38 0.36
CA LEU A 244 9.73 -12.51 -0.08
C LEU A 244 10.40 -11.77 1.08
N ALA A 245 9.64 -11.32 2.07
CA ALA A 245 10.19 -10.72 3.28
C ALA A 245 11.10 -11.70 4.04
N LEU A 246 10.69 -12.98 4.15
CA LEU A 246 11.50 -14.03 4.77
C LEU A 246 12.77 -14.32 3.95
N CYS A 247 12.67 -14.42 2.63
CA CYS A 247 13.84 -14.58 1.76
C CYS A 247 14.82 -13.40 1.88
N SER A 248 14.29 -12.18 1.94
CA SER A 248 15.07 -10.96 2.15
C SER A 248 15.81 -10.99 3.50
N LEU A 249 15.13 -11.44 4.56
CA LEU A 249 15.75 -11.58 5.88
C LEU A 249 16.87 -12.63 5.86
N GLY A 250 16.66 -13.74 5.17
CA GLY A 250 17.68 -14.76 4.93
C GLY A 250 18.89 -14.20 4.19
N ALA A 251 18.67 -13.45 3.11
CA ALA A 251 19.73 -12.80 2.35
C ALA A 251 20.52 -11.78 3.20
N LEU A 252 19.83 -11.00 4.05
CA LEU A 252 20.48 -10.07 4.96
C LEU A 252 21.35 -10.81 5.99
N THR A 253 20.85 -11.93 6.51
CA THR A 253 21.59 -12.78 7.47
C THR A 253 22.87 -13.31 6.85
N VAL A 254 22.81 -13.79 5.60
CA VAL A 254 23.98 -14.23 4.84
C VAL A 254 24.96 -13.08 4.62
N ALA A 255 24.48 -11.89 4.23
CA ALA A 255 25.33 -10.72 4.03
C ALA A 255 26.09 -10.33 5.30
N ILE A 256 25.40 -10.28 6.45
CA ILE A 256 26.02 -10.01 7.75
C ILE A 256 27.04 -11.09 8.09
N GLY A 257 26.69 -12.36 7.88
CA GLY A 257 27.61 -13.48 8.08
C GLY A 257 28.90 -13.34 7.25
N CYS A 258 28.79 -12.93 5.98
CA CYS A 258 29.95 -12.63 5.14
C CYS A 258 30.77 -11.47 5.70
N ILE A 259 30.15 -10.38 6.16
CA ILE A 259 30.91 -9.24 6.69
C ILE A 259 31.71 -9.60 7.95
N TRP A 260 31.13 -10.44 8.82
CA TRP A 260 31.71 -10.77 10.12
C TRP A 260 32.69 -11.93 10.10
N PHE A 261 32.39 -12.98 9.32
CA PHE A 261 33.16 -14.23 9.34
C PHE A 261 34.08 -14.40 8.14
N TRP A 262 34.04 -13.52 7.13
CA TRP A 262 34.91 -13.68 5.96
C TRP A 262 36.36 -13.31 6.29
N PRO A 263 37.34 -14.14 5.88
CA PRO A 263 38.76 -13.86 6.10
C PRO A 263 39.13 -12.51 5.52
N ARG A 264 39.53 -11.57 6.38
CA ARG A 264 40.09 -10.30 5.92
C ARG A 264 41.44 -10.59 5.29
N SER A 265 41.62 -10.12 4.06
CA SER A 265 42.96 -10.07 3.48
C SER A 265 43.77 -9.20 4.43
N GLY A 266 44.74 -9.80 5.13
CA GLY A 266 45.59 -9.07 6.07
C GLY A 266 46.13 -7.80 5.41
N PRO A 267 46.43 -6.74 6.19
CA PRO A 267 47.01 -5.54 5.61
C PRO A 267 48.15 -5.96 4.69
N LYS A 268 48.12 -5.52 3.42
CA LYS A 268 49.30 -5.60 2.57
C LYS A 268 50.40 -5.00 3.42
N GLU A 269 51.38 -5.84 3.76
CA GLU A 269 52.60 -5.51 4.50
C GLU A 269 52.90 -4.02 4.35
N ALA A 270 52.67 -3.24 5.43
CA ALA A 270 52.65 -1.78 5.32
C ALA A 270 54.04 -1.31 4.88
N LEU A 271 54.12 -0.76 3.67
CA LEU A 271 55.33 -0.15 3.16
C LEU A 271 55.58 1.14 3.94
N VAL A 272 56.72 1.17 4.63
CA VAL A 272 57.17 2.31 5.41
C VAL A 272 58.49 2.81 4.83
N GLU A 273 58.57 4.12 4.64
CA GLU A 273 59.82 4.84 4.42
C GLU A 273 60.28 5.40 5.76
N VAL A 274 61.46 4.98 6.17
CA VAL A 274 62.13 5.43 7.38
C VAL A 274 63.28 6.34 7.01
N THR A 275 63.29 7.53 7.59
CA THR A 275 64.44 8.45 7.52
C THR A 275 65.26 8.31 8.80
N ARG A 276 66.54 7.98 8.66
CA ARG A 276 67.50 7.85 9.77
C ARG A 276 68.05 9.24 10.15
N GLY A 277 68.65 9.36 11.35
CA GLY A 277 69.33 10.58 11.80
C GLY A 277 70.44 11.12 10.88
N ASN A 278 70.97 10.29 9.96
CA ASN A 278 71.93 10.69 8.93
C ASN A 278 71.28 11.01 7.58
N ASP A 279 69.97 11.24 7.56
CA ASP A 279 69.14 11.48 6.36
C ASP A 279 69.07 10.34 5.34
N ALA A 280 69.61 9.16 5.66
CA ALA A 280 69.41 7.97 4.84
C ALA A 280 67.95 7.51 4.91
N LYS A 281 67.37 7.21 3.74
CA LYS A 281 66.00 6.71 3.60
C LYS A 281 66.02 5.22 3.32
N VAL A 282 65.29 4.45 4.12
CA VAL A 282 65.10 3.01 3.91
C VAL A 282 63.62 2.76 3.73
N CYS A 283 63.27 2.11 2.62
CA CYS A 283 61.89 1.74 2.34
C CYS A 283 61.73 0.22 2.32
N GLY A 284 60.66 -0.28 2.93
CA GLY A 284 60.33 -1.69 2.91
C GLY A 284 59.08 -2.02 3.70
N THR A 285 58.78 -3.30 3.81
CA THR A 285 57.69 -3.82 4.63
C THR A 285 58.02 -3.67 6.10
N LEU A 286 57.10 -3.12 6.89
CA LEU A 286 57.16 -3.20 8.34
C LEU A 286 56.88 -4.64 8.82
N LEU A 287 57.83 -5.24 9.55
CA LEU A 287 57.65 -6.51 10.25
C LEU A 287 57.26 -6.27 11.71
N SER A 288 56.55 -7.23 12.31
CA SER A 288 56.25 -7.18 13.74
C SER A 288 57.56 -7.19 14.55
N SER A 289 57.68 -6.23 15.46
CA SER A 289 58.80 -6.17 16.38
C SER A 289 58.65 -7.21 17.49
N LYS A 290 59.76 -7.81 17.91
CA LYS A 290 59.80 -8.74 19.05
C LYS A 290 60.12 -8.02 20.37
N THR A 291 60.49 -6.74 20.31
CA THR A 291 61.03 -5.96 21.45
C THR A 291 60.52 -4.51 21.38
N ASP A 292 60.12 -3.92 22.51
CA ASP A 292 59.38 -2.62 22.59
C ASP A 292 60.13 -1.36 22.08
N ARG A 293 61.30 -1.48 21.43
CA ARG A 293 62.11 -0.33 20.99
C ARG A 293 62.79 -0.49 19.64
N GLU A 294 62.40 -1.52 18.89
CA GLU A 294 63.00 -1.84 17.60
C GLU A 294 61.96 -1.80 16.50
N LEU A 295 62.29 -1.16 15.38
CA LEU A 295 61.51 -1.17 14.16
C LEU A 295 62.19 -2.11 13.17
N ARG A 296 61.50 -3.14 12.69
CA ARG A 296 62.06 -4.12 11.74
C ARG A 296 61.46 -3.91 10.37
N ILE A 297 62.29 -3.69 9.36
CA ILE A 297 61.86 -3.43 7.99
C ILE A 297 62.47 -4.49 7.07
N ARG A 298 61.64 -5.19 6.29
CA ARG A 298 62.08 -6.07 5.21
C ARG A 298 62.15 -5.27 3.91
N ARG A 299 63.36 -5.09 3.38
CA ARG A 299 63.60 -4.43 2.09
C ARG A 299 63.12 -5.28 0.91
N PRO A 300 62.94 -4.68 -0.28
CA PRO A 300 62.56 -5.41 -1.49
C PRO A 300 63.52 -6.55 -1.88
N ASN A 301 64.80 -6.45 -1.50
CA ASN A 301 65.82 -7.47 -1.74
C ASN A 301 65.76 -8.67 -0.76
N GLY A 302 64.85 -8.65 0.21
CA GLY A 302 64.68 -9.70 1.22
C GLY A 302 65.42 -9.46 2.53
N ASP A 303 66.31 -8.46 2.59
CA ASP A 303 67.07 -8.15 3.80
C ASP A 303 66.17 -7.54 4.88
N VAL A 304 66.35 -7.99 6.12
CA VAL A 304 65.64 -7.44 7.28
C VAL A 304 66.59 -6.54 8.06
N GLU A 305 66.26 -5.26 8.13
CA GLU A 305 66.97 -4.28 8.93
C GLU A 305 66.19 -3.93 10.20
N THR A 306 66.92 -3.82 11.31
CA THR A 306 66.38 -3.40 12.59
C THR A 306 66.90 -2.00 12.92
N PHE A 307 66.02 -1.09 13.29
CA PHE A 307 66.33 0.27 13.69
C PHE A 307 65.93 0.47 15.15
N GLY A 308 66.84 1.00 15.97
CA GLY A 308 66.49 1.45 17.31
C GLY A 308 65.69 2.75 17.25
N ALA A 309 64.79 2.98 18.20
CA ALA A 309 64.00 4.21 18.26
C ALA A 309 64.84 5.50 18.24
N ALA A 310 66.07 5.47 18.77
CA ALA A 310 67.00 6.59 18.77
C ALA A 310 67.56 6.95 17.38
N ASP A 311 67.55 6.00 16.44
CA ASP A 311 68.11 6.19 15.08
C ASP A 311 67.07 6.72 14.08
N LEU A 312 65.80 6.80 14.50
CA LEU A 312 64.68 7.17 13.65
C LEU A 312 64.41 8.67 13.72
N ARG A 313 64.56 9.36 12.57
CA ARG A 313 64.17 10.76 12.42
C ARG A 313 62.69 10.90 12.05
N SER A 314 62.21 10.05 11.15
CA SER A 314 60.79 9.99 10.79
C SER A 314 60.40 8.65 10.19
N VAL A 315 59.15 8.24 10.40
CA VAL A 315 58.54 7.06 9.77
C VAL A 315 57.31 7.53 8.99
N LYS A 316 57.24 7.23 7.69
CA LYS A 316 56.11 7.57 6.83
C LYS A 316 55.60 6.31 6.15
N THR A 317 54.29 6.12 6.12
CA THR A 317 53.67 5.10 5.25
C THR A 317 53.72 5.58 3.81
N VAL A 318 54.24 4.75 2.91
CA VAL A 318 54.40 5.09 1.48
C VAL A 318 53.65 4.08 0.61
N GLY A 319 53.13 4.55 -0.53
CA GLY A 319 52.39 3.70 -1.45
C GLY A 319 53.30 2.75 -2.26
N ASN A 320 54.54 3.17 -2.54
CA ASN A 320 55.57 2.41 -3.24
C ASN A 320 56.95 2.88 -2.75
N CYS A 321 57.97 1.99 -2.79
CA CYS A 321 59.35 2.38 -2.56
C CYS A 321 59.96 2.99 -3.83
N PRO A 322 60.62 4.16 -3.76
CA PRO A 322 61.41 4.65 -4.88
C PRO A 322 62.55 3.66 -5.18
N SER A 323 62.65 3.25 -6.44
CA SER A 323 63.72 2.40 -6.98
C SER A 323 65.05 3.13 -7.04
#